data_AF-A0A958K4M7-F1
#
_entry.id   AF-A0A958K4M7-F1
#
_cell.length_a   1.000
_cell.length_b   1.000
_cell.length_c   1.000
_cell.angle_alpha   90.00
_cell.angle_beta   90.00
_cell.angle_gamma   90.00
#
_symmetry.space_group_name_H-M   'P 1'
#
loop_
_entity.id
_entity.type
_entity.pdbx_description
1 polymer ?
#
loop_
_entity_poly.entity_id
_entity_poly.type
_entity_poly.pdbx_seq_one_letter_code
_entity_poly.pdbx_strand_id
1 'polypeptide(L)'
;QAAQYKAYLDDINNLQAQLEPQLVTVVSNPSKDELLAVSNSLHALGVAEGQVLRFEYGFSTLSNLWRLMFDGLFVSLSTAMFSLLGVYIASAAYRAFRIRSFEAVLMMTAAVLVMLGQIPFGVYIYSGMPEIRDWILRVPNSAAFRAITIGTGIAGLVMAFRMWFSIESDFGSEEG
;
A
#
# COMPACT_ATOMS: atom_id res chain seq x y z
N GLN A 1 -11.95 -27.03 -12.79
CA GLN A 1 -12.81 -25.89 -12.39
C GLN A 1 -14.22 -26.37 -12.09
N ALA A 2 -15.01 -26.82 -13.07
CA ALA A 2 -16.35 -27.41 -12.81
C ALA A 2 -16.31 -28.64 -11.88
N ALA A 3 -15.31 -29.52 -12.03
CA ALA A 3 -15.12 -30.67 -11.14
C ALA A 3 -14.78 -30.29 -9.69
N GLN A 4 -14.10 -29.16 -9.48
CA GLN A 4 -13.71 -28.69 -8.15
C GLN A 4 -14.87 -27.97 -7.46
N TYR A 5 -15.63 -27.17 -8.19
CA TYR A 5 -16.90 -26.59 -7.72
C TYR A 5 -17.89 -27.68 -7.30
N LYS A 6 -18.03 -28.72 -8.14
CA LYS A 6 -18.87 -29.88 -7.81
C LYS A 6 -18.39 -30.60 -6.55
N ALA A 7 -17.08 -30.79 -6.38
CA ALA A 7 -16.54 -31.38 -5.17
C ALA A 7 -16.84 -30.56 -3.90
N TYR A 8 -16.82 -29.23 -3.97
CA TYR A 8 -17.22 -28.38 -2.84
C TYR A 8 -18.72 -28.47 -2.53
N LEU A 9 -19.57 -28.55 -3.56
CA LEU A 9 -21.02 -28.76 -3.36
C LEU A 9 -21.32 -30.14 -2.76
N ASP A 10 -20.62 -31.17 -3.22
CA ASP A 10 -20.76 -32.53 -2.68
C ASP A 10 -20.30 -32.58 -1.20
N ASP A 11 -19.24 -31.87 -0.84
CA ASP A 11 -18.76 -31.74 0.55
C ASP A 11 -19.77 -31.03 1.45
N ILE A 12 -20.36 -29.92 0.99
CA ILE A 12 -21.44 -29.21 1.69
C ILE A 12 -22.64 -30.13 1.92
N ASN A 13 -23.09 -30.84 0.89
CA ASN A 13 -24.24 -31.75 0.99
C ASN A 13 -23.95 -32.88 2.00
N ASN A 14 -22.74 -33.42 2.01
CA ASN A 14 -22.33 -34.45 2.97
C ASN A 14 -22.28 -33.93 4.41
N LEU A 15 -21.78 -32.72 4.61
CA LEU A 15 -21.73 -32.08 5.93
C LEU A 15 -23.13 -31.68 6.43
N GLN A 16 -24.03 -31.26 5.54
CA GLN A 16 -25.43 -30.98 5.87
C GLN A 16 -26.15 -32.26 6.28
N ALA A 17 -25.96 -33.36 5.55
CA ALA A 17 -26.53 -34.66 5.90
C ALA A 17 -26.02 -35.21 7.26
N GLN A 18 -24.80 -34.84 7.68
CA GLN A 18 -24.27 -35.18 9.00
C GLN A 18 -24.80 -34.27 10.13
N LEU A 19 -25.20 -33.04 9.79
CA LEU A 19 -25.71 -32.05 10.73
C LEU A 19 -27.19 -32.28 11.09
N GLU A 20 -28.04 -32.64 10.13
CA GLU A 20 -29.47 -32.88 10.34
C GLU A 20 -29.81 -33.80 11.54
N PRO A 21 -29.20 -35.00 11.71
CA PRO A 21 -29.48 -35.86 12.86
C PRO A 21 -28.96 -35.29 14.20
N GLN A 22 -27.90 -34.48 14.17
CA GLN A 22 -27.34 -33.82 15.36
C GLN A 22 -28.22 -32.65 15.82
N LEU A 23 -28.87 -31.96 14.88
CA LEU A 23 -29.84 -30.92 15.20
C LEU A 23 -31.11 -31.49 15.85
N VAL A 24 -31.61 -32.62 15.36
CA VAL A 24 -32.82 -33.27 15.91
C VAL A 24 -32.59 -33.77 17.35
N THR A 25 -31.40 -34.32 17.63
CA THR A 25 -31.01 -34.78 18.98
C THR A 25 -30.81 -33.62 19.95
N VAL A 26 -30.12 -32.55 19.54
CA VAL A 26 -29.94 -31.34 20.37
C VAL A 26 -31.24 -30.59 20.64
N VAL A 27 -32.16 -30.51 19.67
CA VAL A 27 -33.47 -29.88 19.85
C VAL A 27 -34.36 -30.66 20.84
N SER A 28 -34.21 -31.98 20.88
CA SER A 28 -34.98 -32.84 21.79
C SER A 28 -34.38 -32.95 23.19
N ASN A 29 -33.06 -32.87 23.35
CA ASN A 29 -32.39 -32.83 24.65
C ASN A 29 -31.11 -31.98 24.60
N PRO A 30 -31.11 -30.73 25.08
CA PRO A 30 -29.97 -29.84 24.94
C PRO A 30 -28.91 -30.09 26.04
N SER A 31 -27.94 -30.96 25.77
CA SER A 31 -26.73 -31.10 26.59
C SER A 31 -25.60 -30.15 26.11
N LYS A 32 -24.72 -29.71 27.02
CA LYS A 32 -23.60 -28.81 26.67
C LYS A 32 -22.65 -29.44 25.65
N ASP A 33 -22.43 -30.74 25.73
CA ASP A 33 -21.48 -31.45 24.85
C ASP A 33 -22.05 -31.62 23.44
N GLU A 34 -23.35 -31.85 23.30
CA GLU A 34 -24.02 -31.93 21.99
C GLU A 34 -24.16 -30.54 21.33
N LEU A 35 -24.38 -29.48 22.12
CA LEU A 35 -24.35 -28.10 21.62
C LEU A 35 -22.96 -27.71 21.07
N LEU A 36 -21.89 -28.16 21.72
CA LEU A 36 -20.52 -27.96 21.23
C LEU A 36 -20.27 -28.75 19.94
N ALA A 37 -20.72 -30.01 19.85
CA ALA A 37 -20.63 -30.83 18.64
C ALA A 37 -21.36 -30.18 17.45
N VAL A 38 -22.61 -29.72 17.66
CA VAL A 38 -23.38 -29.01 16.65
C VAL A 38 -22.69 -27.69 16.26
N SER A 39 -22.20 -26.90 17.21
CA SER A 39 -21.50 -25.65 16.89
C SER A 39 -20.27 -25.88 16.00
N ASN A 40 -19.47 -26.92 16.28
CA ASN A 40 -18.29 -27.25 15.48
C ASN A 40 -18.66 -27.69 14.05
N SER A 41 -19.72 -28.48 13.91
CA SER A 41 -20.24 -28.90 12.60
C SER A 41 -20.88 -27.75 11.81
N LEU A 42 -21.57 -26.82 12.47
CA LEU A 42 -22.06 -25.57 11.86
C LEU A 42 -20.91 -24.66 11.43
N HIS A 43 -19.85 -24.55 12.23
CA HIS A 43 -18.64 -23.83 11.86
C HIS A 43 -17.95 -24.48 10.63
N ALA A 44 -17.85 -25.80 10.59
CA ALA A 44 -17.30 -26.52 9.43
C ALA A 44 -18.11 -26.28 8.16
N LEU A 45 -19.44 -26.30 8.26
CA LEU A 45 -20.36 -25.96 7.17
C LEU A 45 -20.21 -24.51 6.71
N GLY A 46 -20.16 -23.55 7.65
CA GLY A 46 -19.98 -22.14 7.32
C GLY A 46 -18.65 -21.87 6.60
N VAL A 47 -17.59 -22.61 6.95
CA VAL A 47 -16.30 -22.55 6.24
C VAL A 47 -16.42 -23.15 4.84
N ALA A 48 -17.07 -24.31 4.69
CA ALA A 48 -17.27 -24.97 3.39
C ALA A 48 -18.09 -24.10 2.41
N GLU A 49 -19.20 -23.53 2.89
CA GLU A 49 -20.03 -22.56 2.15
C GLU A 49 -19.23 -21.31 1.75
N GLY A 50 -18.41 -20.79 2.68
CA GLY A 50 -17.53 -19.65 2.41
C GLY A 50 -16.48 -19.93 1.33
N GLN A 51 -16.02 -21.18 1.17
CA GLN A 51 -15.09 -21.57 0.10
C GLN A 51 -15.78 -21.57 -1.27
N VAL A 52 -17.03 -22.00 -1.35
CA VAL A 52 -17.83 -21.96 -2.59
C VAL A 52 -18.02 -20.52 -3.05
N LEU A 53 -18.43 -19.63 -2.14
CA LEU A 53 -18.58 -18.20 -2.46
C LEU A 53 -17.25 -17.60 -2.95
N ARG A 54 -16.14 -17.86 -2.27
CA ARG A 54 -14.80 -17.37 -2.69
C ARG A 54 -14.39 -17.92 -4.05
N PHE A 55 -14.69 -19.19 -4.32
CA PHE A 55 -14.44 -19.79 -5.62
C PHE A 55 -15.26 -19.06 -6.69
N GLU A 56 -16.56 -18.89 -6.48
CA GLU A 56 -17.46 -18.21 -7.43
C GLU A 56 -17.05 -16.75 -7.69
N TYR A 57 -16.77 -15.98 -6.63
CA TYR A 57 -16.20 -14.64 -6.76
C TYR A 57 -14.88 -14.67 -7.52
N GLY A 58 -14.01 -15.65 -7.27
CA GLY A 58 -12.72 -15.80 -7.94
C GLY A 58 -12.80 -16.06 -9.44
N PHE A 59 -13.91 -16.62 -9.95
CA PHE A 59 -14.13 -16.88 -11.38
C PHE A 59 -15.09 -15.88 -12.05
N SER A 60 -15.74 -15.01 -11.27
CA SER A 60 -16.63 -14.00 -11.83
C SER A 60 -15.90 -13.06 -12.81
N THR A 61 -16.58 -12.64 -13.87
CA THR A 61 -16.04 -11.69 -14.86
C THR A 61 -15.56 -10.40 -14.19
N LEU A 62 -16.25 -9.98 -13.13
CA LEU A 62 -15.90 -8.78 -12.35
C LEU A 62 -14.57 -8.93 -11.60
N SER A 63 -14.28 -10.09 -11.02
CA SER A 63 -13.01 -10.30 -10.31
C SER A 63 -11.83 -10.44 -11.26
N ASN A 64 -12.04 -11.08 -12.42
CA ASN A 64 -11.03 -11.17 -13.47
C ASN A 64 -10.71 -9.79 -14.06
N LEU A 65 -11.75 -8.98 -14.32
CA LEU A 65 -11.57 -7.58 -14.76
C LEU A 65 -10.85 -6.75 -13.70
N TRP A 66 -11.25 -6.88 -12.43
CA TRP A 66 -10.59 -6.20 -11.33
C TRP A 66 -9.10 -6.58 -11.22
N ARG A 67 -8.76 -7.88 -11.29
CA ARG A 67 -7.37 -8.35 -11.29
C ARG A 67 -6.57 -7.79 -12.47
N LEU A 68 -7.15 -7.76 -13.67
CA LEU A 68 -6.48 -7.22 -14.84
C LEU A 68 -6.23 -5.70 -14.72
N MET A 69 -7.22 -4.96 -14.23
CA MET A 69 -7.09 -3.50 -14.04
C MET A 69 -6.17 -3.15 -12.87
N PHE A 70 -6.23 -3.91 -11.77
CA PHE A 70 -5.47 -3.64 -10.56
C PHE A 70 -4.05 -4.20 -10.65
N ASP A 71 -3.89 -5.53 -10.72
CA ASP A 71 -2.57 -6.16 -10.74
C ASP A 71 -1.87 -5.94 -12.09
N GLY A 72 -2.61 -6.02 -13.19
CA GLY A 72 -2.04 -5.88 -14.54
C GLY A 72 -1.65 -4.44 -14.87
N LEU A 73 -2.57 -3.50 -14.71
CA LEU A 73 -2.35 -2.09 -15.07
C LEU A 73 -1.86 -1.26 -13.89
N PHE A 74 -2.67 -1.10 -12.83
CA PHE A 74 -2.38 -0.14 -11.77
C PHE A 74 -1.06 -0.41 -11.04
N VAL A 75 -0.81 -1.66 -10.65
CA VAL A 75 0.43 -2.06 -9.94
C VAL A 75 1.65 -1.92 -10.84
N SER A 76 1.57 -2.39 -12.10
CA SER A 76 2.67 -2.27 -13.07
C SER A 76 3.01 -0.81 -13.37
N LEU A 77 2.01 0.04 -13.57
CA LEU A 77 2.19 1.45 -13.86
C LEU A 77 2.78 2.20 -12.65
N SER A 78 2.30 1.89 -11.45
CA SER A 78 2.86 2.44 -10.20
C SER A 78 4.33 2.06 -10.05
N THR A 79 4.67 0.79 -10.33
CA THR A 79 6.07 0.32 -10.28
C THR A 79 6.94 1.03 -11.31
N ALA A 80 6.43 1.25 -12.53
CA ALA A 80 7.12 2.04 -13.54
C ALA A 80 7.35 3.50 -13.10
N MET A 81 6.36 4.14 -12.47
CA MET A 81 6.50 5.50 -11.91
C MET A 81 7.57 5.55 -10.82
N PHE A 82 7.57 4.60 -9.87
CA PHE A 82 8.60 4.55 -8.83
C PHE A 82 9.99 4.25 -9.39
N SER A 83 10.10 3.39 -10.40
CA SER A 83 11.37 3.11 -11.08
C SER A 83 11.93 4.36 -11.77
N LEU A 84 11.09 5.10 -12.48
CA LEU A 84 11.48 6.37 -13.10
C LEU A 84 11.89 7.39 -12.03
N LEU A 85 11.08 7.56 -10.99
CA LEU A 85 11.37 8.46 -9.88
C LEU A 85 12.73 8.14 -9.25
N GLY A 86 13.05 6.87 -9.06
CA GLY A 86 14.36 6.42 -8.55
C GLY A 86 15.52 6.92 -9.40
N VAL A 87 15.45 6.73 -10.73
CA VAL A 87 16.49 7.20 -11.66
C VAL A 87 16.59 8.74 -11.68
N TYR A 88 15.46 9.44 -11.62
CA TYR A 88 15.44 10.91 -11.55
C TYR A 88 16.07 11.44 -10.26
N ILE A 89 15.74 10.86 -9.10
CA ILE A 89 16.33 11.22 -7.81
C ILE A 89 17.84 10.94 -7.83
N ALA A 90 18.27 9.78 -8.34
CA ALA A 90 19.69 9.45 -8.46
C ALA A 90 20.44 10.48 -9.33
N SER A 91 19.86 10.87 -10.47
CA SER A 91 20.43 11.89 -11.37
C SER A 91 20.46 13.29 -10.74
N ALA A 92 19.41 13.68 -10.01
CA ALA A 92 19.38 14.95 -9.27
C ALA A 92 20.39 14.96 -8.12
N ALA A 93 20.46 13.88 -7.34
CA ALA A 93 21.40 13.72 -6.24
C ALA A 93 22.86 13.75 -6.73
N TYR A 94 23.18 13.07 -7.84
CA TYR A 94 24.51 13.14 -8.43
C TYR A 94 24.88 14.58 -8.82
N ARG A 95 23.94 15.33 -9.41
CA ARG A 95 24.17 16.75 -9.74
C ARG A 95 24.31 17.63 -8.50
N ALA A 96 23.57 17.35 -7.43
CA ALA A 96 23.61 18.11 -6.17
C ALA A 96 24.85 17.80 -5.30
N PHE A 97 25.35 16.56 -5.32
CA PHE A 97 26.51 16.13 -4.53
C PHE A 97 27.86 16.26 -5.25
N ARG A 98 27.88 16.49 -6.57
CA ARG A 98 29.14 16.72 -7.29
C ARG A 98 29.77 18.04 -6.82
N ILE A 99 30.75 17.93 -5.91
CA ILE A 99 31.45 19.04 -5.27
C ILE A 99 32.09 19.95 -6.33
N ARG A 100 31.39 21.04 -6.65
CA ARG A 100 31.83 22.10 -7.56
C ARG A 100 31.49 23.50 -7.03
N SER A 101 30.60 23.58 -6.05
CA SER A 101 30.18 24.82 -5.41
C SER A 101 30.30 24.70 -3.89
N PHE A 102 30.40 25.85 -3.22
CA PHE A 102 30.40 25.95 -1.76
C PHE A 102 29.12 25.35 -1.14
N GLU A 103 27.99 25.54 -1.81
CA GLU A 103 26.68 25.00 -1.42
C GLU A 103 26.68 23.46 -1.38
N ALA A 104 27.27 22.81 -2.39
CA ALA A 104 27.37 21.35 -2.44
C ALA A 104 28.25 20.79 -1.32
N VAL A 105 29.34 21.49 -0.95
CA VAL A 105 30.20 21.11 0.19
C VAL A 105 29.44 21.19 1.51
N LEU A 106 28.67 22.27 1.71
CA LEU A 106 27.87 22.46 2.91
C LEU A 106 26.82 21.34 3.05
N MET A 107 26.13 21.01 1.96
CA MET A 107 25.17 19.90 1.92
C MET A 107 25.82 18.55 2.22
N MET A 108 26.98 18.27 1.61
CA MET A 108 27.69 17.01 1.82
C MET A 108 28.21 16.88 3.25
N THR A 109 28.71 17.96 3.84
CA THR A 109 29.15 17.98 5.23
C THR A 109 27.96 17.72 6.17
N ALA A 110 26.84 18.41 5.95
CA ALA A 110 25.62 18.20 6.74
C ALA A 110 25.11 16.74 6.63
N ALA A 111 25.14 16.16 5.44
CA ALA A 111 24.74 14.77 5.22
C ALA A 111 25.62 13.78 6.00
N VAL A 112 26.95 13.95 5.98
CA VAL A 112 27.89 13.12 6.73
C VAL A 112 27.65 13.24 8.24
N LEU A 113 27.47 14.46 8.76
CA LEU A 113 27.19 14.67 10.18
C LEU A 113 25.89 13.97 10.62
N VAL A 114 24.81 14.08 9.83
CA VAL A 114 23.54 13.42 10.13
C VAL A 114 23.67 11.89 10.06
N MET A 115 24.38 11.34 9.06
CA MET A 115 24.60 9.90 8.97
C MET A 115 25.41 9.36 10.16
N LEU A 116 26.46 10.08 10.60
CA LEU A 116 27.24 9.69 11.78
C LEU A 116 26.41 9.73 13.07
N GLY A 117 25.50 10.70 13.20
CA GLY A 117 24.58 10.78 14.34
C GLY A 117 23.46 9.73 14.35
N GLN A 118 23.17 9.10 13.21
CA GLN A 118 22.14 8.05 13.09
C GLN A 118 22.65 6.66 13.51
N ILE A 119 23.94 6.40 13.31
CA ILE A 119 24.55 5.10 13.60
C ILE A 119 24.98 5.06 15.07
N PRO A 120 24.71 3.98 15.83
CA PRO A 120 25.11 3.88 17.25
C PRO A 120 26.63 3.99 17.47
N PHE A 121 27.44 3.82 16.42
CA PHE A 121 28.90 4.04 16.45
C PHE A 121 29.30 5.51 16.67
N GLY A 122 28.45 6.47 16.29
CA GLY A 122 28.75 7.90 16.40
C GLY A 122 28.96 8.37 17.83
N VAL A 123 28.27 7.75 18.79
CA VAL A 123 28.37 8.09 20.23
C VAL A 123 29.74 7.75 20.80
N TYR A 124 30.39 6.70 20.30
CA TYR A 124 31.75 6.33 20.73
C TYR A 124 32.83 7.31 20.24
N ILE A 125 32.57 8.03 19.14
CA ILE A 125 33.48 9.05 18.61
C ILE A 125 33.25 10.39 19.32
N TYR A 126 31.98 10.78 19.46
CA TYR A 126 31.58 12.03 20.11
C TYR A 126 30.18 11.90 20.70
N SER A 127 30.06 12.10 22.01
CA SER A 127 28.79 11.95 22.74
C SER A 127 27.71 12.94 22.31
N GLY A 128 28.08 14.10 21.77
CA GLY A 128 27.14 15.13 21.30
C GLY A 128 26.68 14.95 19.84
N MET A 129 27.10 13.89 19.14
CA MET A 129 26.67 13.66 17.74
C MET A 129 25.15 13.57 17.55
N PRO A 130 24.41 12.86 18.43
CA PRO A 130 22.94 12.79 18.33
C PRO A 130 22.28 14.17 18.43
N GLU A 131 22.79 15.07 19.27
CA GLU A 131 22.23 16.41 19.45
C GLU A 131 22.39 17.28 18.20
N ILE A 132 23.56 17.19 17.55
CA ILE A 132 23.83 17.89 16.28
C ILE A 132 22.87 17.39 15.19
N ARG A 133 22.75 16.06 15.04
CA ARG A 133 21.80 15.42 14.12
C ARG A 133 20.37 15.89 14.40
N ASP A 134 19.95 15.89 15.67
CA ASP A 134 18.61 16.30 16.06
C ASP A 134 18.35 17.79 15.82
N TRP A 135 19.34 18.66 15.97
CA TRP A 135 19.20 20.08 15.63
C TRP A 135 19.02 20.27 14.11
N ILE A 136 19.84 19.60 13.29
CA ILE A 136 19.73 19.64 11.82
C ILE A 136 18.36 19.12 11.36
N LEU A 137 17.89 18.01 11.94
CA LEU A 137 16.61 17.43 11.56
C LEU A 137 15.41 18.24 12.04
N ARG A 138 15.51 18.93 13.20
CA ARG A 138 14.40 19.70 13.77
C ARG A 138 14.30 21.14 13.29
N VAL A 139 15.41 21.80 12.97
CA VAL A 139 15.39 23.23 12.62
C VAL A 139 15.33 23.42 11.09
N PRO A 140 16.42 23.22 10.32
CA PRO A 140 16.40 23.49 8.89
C PRO A 140 15.55 22.48 8.10
N ASN A 141 15.61 21.18 8.41
CA ASN A 141 14.85 20.16 7.67
C ASN A 141 13.33 20.35 7.84
N SER A 142 12.86 20.61 9.06
CA SER A 142 11.45 20.93 9.32
C SER A 142 10.99 22.19 8.58
N ALA A 143 11.82 23.23 8.57
CA ALA A 143 11.51 24.48 7.87
C ALA A 143 11.40 24.25 6.35
N ALA A 144 12.33 23.51 5.77
CA ALA A 144 12.31 23.15 4.35
C ALA A 144 11.05 22.33 3.99
N PHE A 145 10.70 21.33 4.79
CA PHE A 145 9.51 20.51 4.53
C PHE A 145 8.20 21.31 4.61
N ARG A 146 8.11 22.25 5.57
CA ARG A 146 6.98 23.18 5.66
C ARG A 146 6.90 24.07 4.42
N ALA A 147 8.01 24.60 3.94
CA ALA A 147 8.06 25.40 2.72
C ALA A 147 7.61 24.60 1.49
N ILE A 148 8.06 23.35 1.36
CA ILE A 148 7.64 22.44 0.28
C ILE A 148 6.12 22.20 0.35
N THR A 149 5.59 21.90 1.54
CA THR A 149 4.14 21.61 1.71
C THR A 149 3.29 22.82 1.33
N ILE A 150 3.68 24.02 1.77
CA ILE A 150 3.00 25.27 1.39
C ILE A 150 3.14 25.52 -0.11
N GLY A 151 4.34 25.35 -0.66
CA GLY A 151 4.62 25.54 -2.09
C GLY A 151 3.80 24.60 -2.97
N THR A 152 3.70 23.32 -2.61
CA THR A 152 2.87 22.33 -3.32
C THR A 152 1.38 22.67 -3.19
N GLY A 153 0.92 23.14 -2.03
CA GLY A 153 -0.47 23.59 -1.85
C GLY A 153 -0.82 24.77 -2.77
N ILE A 154 0.06 25.77 -2.85
CA ILE A 154 -0.11 26.92 -3.74
C ILE A 154 -0.05 26.49 -5.20
N ALA A 155 0.92 25.64 -5.58
CA ALA A 155 1.03 25.12 -6.94
C ALA A 155 -0.24 24.37 -7.37
N GLY A 156 -0.83 23.57 -6.47
CA GLY A 156 -2.12 22.91 -6.70
C GLY A 156 -3.26 23.88 -6.95
N LEU A 157 -3.36 24.96 -6.15
CA LEU A 157 -4.36 26.02 -6.35
C LEU A 157 -4.16 26.74 -7.70
N VAL A 158 -2.92 27.04 -8.07
CA VAL A 158 -2.61 27.68 -9.37
C VAL A 158 -3.03 26.77 -10.52
N MET A 159 -2.72 25.48 -10.46
CA MET A 159 -3.16 24.53 -11.49
C MET A 159 -4.68 24.41 -11.56
N ALA A 160 -5.36 24.40 -10.40
CA ALA A 160 -6.82 24.40 -10.35
C ALA A 160 -7.42 25.64 -11.03
N PHE A 161 -6.89 26.83 -10.76
CA PHE A 161 -7.34 28.06 -11.43
C PHE A 161 -7.06 28.05 -12.92
N ARG A 162 -5.90 27.55 -13.34
CA ARG A 162 -5.53 27.46 -14.75
C ARG A 162 -6.51 26.57 -15.53
N MET A 163 -6.87 25.42 -14.95
CA MET A 163 -7.89 24.52 -15.52
C MET A 163 -9.28 25.16 -15.51
N TRP A 164 -9.68 25.78 -14.40
CA TRP A 164 -11.01 26.42 -14.29
C TRP A 164 -11.19 27.56 -15.30
N PHE A 165 -10.17 28.39 -15.47
CA PHE A 165 -10.21 29.47 -16.45
C PHE A 165 -9.88 29.02 -17.87
N SER A 166 -9.65 27.73 -18.11
CA SER A 166 -9.30 27.18 -19.42
C SER A 166 -8.18 27.97 -20.12
N ILE A 167 -7.18 28.42 -19.34
CA ILE A 167 -6.04 29.20 -19.83
C ILE A 167 -5.02 28.28 -20.56
N GLU A 168 -5.26 26.97 -20.55
CA GLU A 168 -4.62 26.01 -21.45
C GLU A 168 -5.22 26.17 -22.85
N SER A 169 -4.97 27.31 -23.49
CA SER A 169 -5.34 27.55 -24.88
C SER A 169 -4.54 26.62 -25.79
N ASP A 170 -5.24 26.00 -26.74
CA ASP A 170 -4.73 25.12 -27.79
C ASP A 170 -3.67 25.84 -28.64
N PHE A 171 -2.40 25.68 -28.26
CA PHE A 171 -1.25 26.26 -28.97
C PHE A 171 -0.91 25.34 -30.16
N GLY A 172 -1.80 25.28 -31.15
CA GLY A 172 -1.63 24.33 -32.27
C GLY A 172 -2.65 24.36 -33.41
N SER A 173 -3.47 25.41 -33.57
CA SER A 173 -4.46 25.48 -34.66
C SER A 173 -4.14 26.51 -35.76
N GLU A 174 -2.86 26.64 -36.15
CA GLU A 174 -2.47 27.41 -37.35
C GLU A 174 -1.29 26.76 -38.08
N GLU A 175 -1.51 25.61 -38.71
CA GLU A 175 -0.80 25.23 -39.94
C GLU A 175 -1.81 24.64 -40.93
N GLY A 176 -2.31 25.48 -41.83
CA GLY A 176 -3.16 25.16 -42.97
C GLY A 176 -2.81 26.05 -44.14
#